data_AF-A0A2S1CVE8-F1
#
_entry.id   AF-A0A2S1CVE8-F1
#
_cell.length_a   1.000
_cell.length_b   1.000
_cell.length_c   1.000
_cell.angle_alpha   90.00
_cell.angle_beta   90.00
_cell.angle_gamma   90.00
#
_symmetry.space_group_name_H-M   'P 1'
#
loop_
_entity.id
_entity.type
_entity.pdbx_description
1 polymer ?
#
loop_
_entity_poly.entity_id
_entity_poly.type
_entity_poly.pdbx_seq_one_letter_code
_entity_poly.pdbx_strand_id
1 'polypeptide(L)' 'HDPENCTPGGEDGNYIMFARATSGDKRNNNKFSPCSLDSISPVLAAKARSSRGC' A
#
# COMPACT_ATOMS: atom_id res chain seq x y z
N HIS A 1 -7.95 3.09 0.92
CA HIS A 1 -7.08 3.79 -0.04
C HIS A 1 -6.11 4.68 0.74
N ASP A 2 -4.96 4.99 0.17
CA ASP A 2 -3.94 5.83 0.82
C ASP A 2 -4.48 7.25 1.09
N PRO A 3 -4.31 7.78 2.32
CA PRO A 3 -4.62 9.17 2.67
C PRO A 3 -3.61 10.17 2.07
N GLU A 4 -3.94 11.46 2.05
CA GLU A 4 -3.14 12.50 1.37
C GLU A 4 -1.66 12.54 1.79
N ASN A 5 -1.36 12.29 3.07
CA ASN A 5 0.02 12.23 3.58
C ASN A 5 0.83 11.03 3.06
N CYS A 6 0.17 10.04 2.46
CA CYS A 6 0.77 8.86 1.82
C CYS A 6 0.56 8.86 0.30
N THR A 7 0.24 10.01 -0.31
CA THR A 7 0.09 10.16 -1.76
C THR A 7 1.06 11.21 -2.31
N PRO A 8 2.38 10.92 -2.37
CA PRO A 8 3.40 11.91 -2.70
C PRO A 8 3.35 12.40 -4.16
N GLY A 9 2.80 11.61 -5.09
CA GLY A 9 2.77 11.96 -6.51
C GLY A 9 4.16 12.22 -7.10
N GLY A 10 4.27 13.24 -7.95
CA GLY A 10 5.54 13.71 -8.50
C GLY A 10 6.26 12.72 -9.42
N GLU A 11 7.59 12.77 -9.41
CA GLU A 11 8.43 11.93 -10.27
C GLU A 11 8.29 10.43 -9.93
N ASP A 12 8.29 10.09 -8.64
CA ASP A 12 8.18 8.71 -8.15
C ASP A 12 6.74 8.18 -8.16
N GLY A 13 5.74 9.05 -8.31
CA GLY A 13 4.33 8.68 -8.42
C GLY A 13 3.66 8.30 -7.11
N ASN A 14 2.37 7.95 -7.19
CA ASN A 14 1.62 7.47 -6.04
C ASN A 14 1.86 5.98 -5.78
N TYR A 15 1.58 5.54 -4.56
CA TYR A 15 1.64 4.14 -4.18
C TYR A 15 0.45 3.35 -4.75
N ILE A 16 0.55 2.01 -4.72
CA ILE A 16 -0.43 1.10 -5.33
C ILE A 16 -1.85 1.25 -4.77
N MET A 17 -1.99 1.71 -3.51
CA MET A 17 -3.29 1.89 -2.85
C MET A 17 -3.88 3.30 -3.04
N PHE A 18 -3.34 4.09 -3.97
CA PHE A 18 -3.90 5.38 -4.33
C PHE A 18 -5.37 5.27 -4.79
N ALA A 19 -6.17 6.28 -4.48
CA ALA A 19 -7.62 6.24 -4.76
C ALA A 19 -7.99 6.35 -6.25
N ARG A 20 -7.03 6.66 -7.13
CA ARG A 20 -7.25 6.85 -8.58
C ARG A 20 -6.27 6.00 -9.38
N ALA A 21 -6.62 5.72 -10.64
CA ALA A 21 -5.75 4.96 -11.54
C ALA A 21 -4.39 5.64 -11.71
N THR A 22 -3.32 4.84 -11.66
CA THR A 22 -1.94 5.24 -11.94
C THR A 22 -1.46 4.57 -13.23
N SER A 23 -0.50 5.18 -13.92
CA SER A 23 0.07 4.67 -15.17
C SER A 23 0.92 3.40 -15.01
N GLY A 24 1.42 3.15 -13.79
CA GLY A 24 2.17 1.92 -13.47
C GLY A 24 3.66 1.97 -13.79
N ASP A 25 4.14 3.05 -14.39
CA ASP A 25 5.53 3.26 -14.83
C ASP A 25 6.43 3.89 -13.75
N LYS A 26 5.83 4.47 -12.70
CA LYS A 26 6.56 5.20 -11.67
C LYS A 26 6.98 4.30 -10.50
N ARG A 27 8.06 4.68 -9.82
CA ARG A 27 8.75 3.87 -8.79
C ARG A 27 7.87 3.46 -7.60
N ASN A 28 6.83 4.21 -7.26
CA ASN A 28 5.93 3.89 -6.16
C ASN A 28 4.73 3.04 -6.61
N ASN A 29 4.42 2.96 -7.90
CA ASN A 29 3.23 2.25 -8.39
C ASN A 29 3.27 0.74 -8.13
N ASN A 30 4.46 0.18 -7.87
CA ASN A 30 4.66 -1.22 -7.50
C ASN A 30 4.95 -1.42 -6.00
N LYS A 31 4.72 -0.41 -5.16
CA LYS A 31 4.97 -0.45 -3.71
C LYS A 31 3.71 -0.09 -2.93
N PHE A 32 3.61 -0.67 -1.73
CA PHE A 32 2.68 -0.20 -0.71
C PHE A 32 3.26 1.02 -0.01
N SER A 33 2.40 2.00 0.31
CA SER A 33 2.79 3.15 1.13
C SER A 33 3.01 2.73 2.59
N PRO A 34 3.68 3.56 3.41
CA PRO A 34 3.75 3.33 4.86
C PRO A 34 2.37 3.18 5.50
N CYS A 35 1.41 4.04 5.16
CA CYS A 35 0.02 3.97 5.67
C CYS A 35 -0.66 2.64 5.30
N SER A 36 -0.42 2.15 4.09
CA SER A 36 -0.91 0.86 3.63
C SER A 36 -0.31 -0.29 4.43
N LEU A 37 1.00 -0.26 4.68
CA LEU A 37 1.68 -1.30 5.47
C LEU A 37 1.16 -1.34 6.92
N ASP A 38 0.95 -0.20 7.55
CA ASP A 38 0.39 -0.10 8.89
C ASP A 38 -1.00 -0.74 8.98
N SER A 39 -1.81 -0.58 7.93
CA SER A 39 -3.15 -1.16 7.85
C SER A 39 -3.14 -2.65 7.52
N ILE A 40 -2.21 -3.11 6.68
CA ILE A 40 -2.11 -4.51 6.23
C ILE A 40 -1.49 -5.40 7.31
N SER A 41 -0.49 -4.89 8.04
CA SER A 41 0.28 -5.65 9.03
C SER A 41 -0.59 -6.41 10.07
N PRO A 42 -1.56 -5.78 10.77
CA PRO A 42 -2.40 -6.49 11.74
C PRO A 42 -3.30 -7.54 11.08
N VAL A 43 -3.75 -7.32 9.85
CA VAL A 43 -4.54 -8.31 9.09
C VAL A 43 -3.70 -9.54 8.81
N LEU A 44 -2.47 -9.37 8.33
CA LEU A 44 -1.55 -10.49 8.10
C LEU A 44 -1.19 -11.21 9.41
N ALA A 45 -0.99 -10.49 10.51
CA ALA A 45 -0.78 -11.10 11.81
C ALA A 45 -1.97 -11.98 12.24
N ALA A 46 -3.19 -11.49 12.07
CA ALA A 46 -4.40 -12.22 12.46
C ALA A 46 -4.78 -13.36 11.52
N LYS A 47 -4.52 -13.23 10.22
CA LYS A 47 -5.05 -14.15 9.18
C LYS A 47 -4.00 -15.03 8.54
N ALA A 48 -2.79 -14.53 8.33
CA ALA A 48 -1.72 -15.27 7.66
C ALA A 48 -0.74 -15.94 8.63
N ARG A 49 -0.55 -15.36 9.83
CA ARG A 49 0.43 -15.86 10.82
C ARG A 49 -0.19 -16.57 12.03
N SER A 50 -1.52 -16.66 12.09
CA SER A 50 -2.19 -17.44 13.16
C SER A 50 -2.17 -18.93 12.83
N SER A 51 -2.39 -19.80 13.82
CA SER A 51 -2.47 -21.26 13.63
C SER A 51 -3.60 -21.76 12.72
N ARG A 52 -4.45 -20.85 12.23
CA ARG A 52 -5.47 -21.08 11.19
C ARG A 52 -5.12 -20.45 9.83
N GLY A 53 -4.01 -19.72 9.76
CA GLY A 53 -3.37 -19.30 8.52
C GLY A 53 -2.44 -20.42 8.03
N CYS A 54 -2.27 -20.49 6.71
CA CYS A 54 -1.58 -21.54 5.94
C CYS A 54 -0.44 -22.28 6.65
#